data_AF-A0A560JQ78-F1
#
_entry.id   AF-A0A560JQ78-F1
#
_cell.length_a   1.000
_cell.length_b   1.000
_cell.length_c   1.000
_cell.angle_alpha   90.00
_cell.angle_beta   90.00
_cell.angle_gamma   90.00
#
_symmetry.space_group_name_H-M   'P 1'
#
loop_
_entity.id
_entity.type
_entity.pdbx_description
1 polymer ?
#
loop_
_entity_poly.entity_id
_entity_poly.type
_entity_poly.pdbx_seq_one_letter_code
_entity_poly.pdbx_strand_id
1 'polypeptide(L)'
;MTGKDASAAALIEEFRTQVKRYFHADIMGNRRTMKACLPKMGNAVQALDTGVPEGRMALVPLLKDEDDGVRVYAAAYLFGRLPEEARAVWDEVLAGSKHPSAYLNVVSFKVIADWKPDDFIKAFE
;
A
#
# COMPACT_ATOMS: atom_id res chain seq x y z
N MET A 1 17.78 15.28 -13.77
CA MET A 1 16.51 14.83 -13.16
C MET A 1 15.39 15.57 -13.87
N THR A 2 14.55 14.86 -14.61
CA THR A 2 13.45 15.51 -15.34
C THR A 2 12.32 15.84 -14.34
N GLY A 3 11.51 16.88 -14.60
CA GLY A 3 10.44 17.28 -13.68
C GLY A 3 9.41 16.17 -13.38
N LYS A 4 9.35 15.14 -14.23
CA LYS A 4 8.48 13.97 -14.10
C LYS A 4 8.94 13.00 -13.01
N ASP A 5 10.24 12.82 -12.87
CA ASP A 5 10.85 11.96 -11.83
C ASP A 5 10.61 12.56 -10.44
N ALA A 6 10.71 13.89 -10.34
CA ALA A 6 10.40 14.63 -9.11
C ALA A 6 8.92 14.52 -8.71
N SER A 7 8.02 14.44 -9.70
CA SER A 7 6.58 14.23 -9.47
C SER A 7 6.28 12.83 -8.95
N ALA A 8 6.91 11.79 -9.49
CA ALA A 8 6.71 10.42 -9.02
C ALA A 8 7.23 10.23 -7.59
N ALA A 9 8.42 10.75 -7.28
CA ALA A 9 8.98 10.70 -5.92
C ALA A 9 8.07 11.36 -4.89
N ALA A 10 7.47 12.51 -5.22
CA ALA A 10 6.52 13.20 -4.35
C ALA A 10 5.26 12.38 -4.09
N LEU A 11 4.73 11.70 -5.12
CA LEU A 11 3.55 10.83 -4.99
C LEU A 11 3.85 9.57 -4.14
N ILE A 12 5.03 8.97 -4.31
CA ILE A 12 5.49 7.84 -3.50
C ILE A 12 5.59 8.25 -2.03
N GLU A 13 6.13 9.44 -1.74
CA GLU A 13 6.27 9.90 -0.36
C GLU A 13 4.94 10.38 0.24
N GLU A 14 4.02 10.92 -0.57
CA GLU A 14 2.63 11.14 -0.11
C GLU A 14 1.96 9.81 0.26
N PHE A 15 2.07 8.79 -0.60
CA PHE A 15 1.54 7.45 -0.31
C PHE A 15 2.09 6.92 1.02
N ARG A 16 3.41 6.91 1.18
CA ARG A 16 4.11 6.42 2.38
C ARG A 16 3.71 7.22 3.63
N THR A 17 3.62 8.53 3.53
CA THR A 17 3.17 9.43 4.62
C THR A 17 1.74 9.11 5.06
N GLN A 18 0.81 8.92 4.12
CA GLN A 18 -0.57 8.63 4.47
C GLN A 18 -0.72 7.24 5.08
N VAL A 19 0.03 6.24 4.60
CA VAL A 19 0.03 4.89 5.19
C VAL A 19 0.48 4.94 6.65
N LYS A 20 1.63 5.56 6.94
CA LYS A 20 2.14 5.72 8.31
C LYS A 20 1.12 6.44 9.21
N ARG A 21 0.50 7.50 8.68
CA ARG A 21 -0.54 8.26 9.40
C ARG A 21 -1.80 7.43 9.68
N TYR A 22 -2.24 6.61 8.73
CA TYR A 22 -3.39 5.72 8.90
C TYR A 22 -3.13 4.71 10.01
N PHE A 23 -1.95 4.08 9.98
CA PHE A 23 -1.57 3.05 10.95
C PHE A 23 -1.41 3.61 12.36
N HIS A 24 -0.77 4.78 12.50
CA HIS A 24 -0.74 5.50 13.76
C HIS A 24 -2.16 5.86 14.24
N ALA A 25 -3.04 6.33 13.33
CA ALA A 25 -4.41 6.64 13.67
C ALA A 25 -5.22 5.41 14.10
N ASP A 26 -5.00 4.25 13.50
CA ASP A 26 -5.67 3.00 13.89
C ASP A 26 -5.26 2.56 15.30
N ILE A 27 -3.96 2.60 15.62
CA ILE A 27 -3.44 2.33 16.98
C ILE A 27 -4.11 3.26 18.01
N MET A 28 -4.30 4.53 17.64
CA MET A 28 -4.94 5.53 18.52
C MET A 28 -6.48 5.47 18.50
N GLY A 29 -7.09 4.54 17.77
CA GLY A 29 -8.56 4.47 17.61
C GLY A 29 -9.17 5.68 16.87
N ASN A 30 -8.35 6.48 16.19
CA ASN A 30 -8.76 7.71 15.52
C ASN A 30 -9.36 7.44 14.14
N ARG A 31 -10.61 6.96 14.14
CA ARG A 31 -11.37 6.64 12.92
C ARG A 31 -11.51 7.80 11.94
N ARG A 32 -11.55 9.05 12.43
CA ARG A 32 -11.62 10.24 11.56
C ARG A 32 -10.37 10.37 10.71
N THR A 33 -9.20 10.23 11.34
CA THR A 33 -7.93 10.30 10.62
C THR A 33 -7.76 9.12 9.68
N MET A 34 -8.11 7.91 10.10
CA MET A 34 -8.08 6.74 9.23
C MET A 34 -8.88 6.97 7.93
N LYS A 35 -10.14 7.43 8.06
CA LYS A 35 -11.00 7.74 6.90
C LYS A 35 -10.42 8.81 5.99
N ALA A 36 -9.70 9.78 6.54
CA ALA A 36 -9.08 10.85 5.76
C ALA A 36 -7.80 10.40 5.01
N CYS A 37 -7.11 9.36 5.48
CA CYS A 37 -5.87 8.88 4.87
C CYS A 37 -6.14 7.97 3.66
N LEU A 38 -7.13 7.08 3.74
CA LEU A 38 -7.42 6.09 2.69
C LEU A 38 -7.56 6.69 1.27
N PRO A 39 -8.41 7.71 1.03
CA PRO A 39 -8.53 8.27 -0.31
C PRO A 39 -7.23 8.95 -0.77
N LYS A 40 -6.42 9.50 0.14
CA LYS A 40 -5.15 10.13 -0.24
C LYS A 40 -4.10 9.14 -0.69
N MET A 41 -4.03 7.97 -0.04
CA MET A 41 -3.19 6.86 -0.50
C MET A 41 -3.57 6.45 -1.92
N GLY A 42 -4.87 6.17 -2.15
CA GLY A 42 -5.37 5.74 -3.45
C GLY A 42 -5.15 6.78 -4.53
N ASN A 43 -5.42 8.05 -4.25
CA ASN A 43 -5.19 9.15 -5.18
C ASN A 43 -3.71 9.29 -5.55
N ALA A 44 -2.78 9.07 -4.61
CA ALA A 44 -1.35 9.11 -4.91
C ALA A 44 -0.94 7.99 -5.89
N VAL A 45 -1.46 6.78 -5.68
CA VAL A 45 -1.20 5.65 -6.59
C VAL A 45 -1.85 5.86 -7.97
N GLN A 46 -3.09 6.33 -8.00
CA GLN A 46 -3.78 6.66 -9.25
C GLN A 46 -3.06 7.77 -10.02
N ALA A 47 -2.52 8.77 -9.33
CA ALA A 47 -1.72 9.82 -9.95
C ALA A 47 -0.42 9.26 -10.58
N LEU A 48 0.18 8.21 -10.00
CA LEU A 48 1.32 7.52 -10.63
C LEU A 48 0.90 6.90 -11.97
N ASP A 49 -0.21 6.17 -12.00
CA ASP A 49 -0.70 5.50 -13.22
C ASP A 49 -1.09 6.47 -14.34
N THR A 50 -1.56 7.68 -14.02
CA THR A 50 -1.88 8.70 -15.02
C THR A 50 -0.64 9.39 -15.59
N GLY A 51 0.47 9.40 -14.87
CA GLY A 51 1.71 10.05 -15.28
C GLY A 51 2.49 9.26 -16.34
N VAL A 52 2.47 7.93 -16.26
CA VAL A 52 3.12 7.00 -17.22
C VAL A 52 2.38 5.66 -17.26
N PRO A 53 2.48 4.94 -18.40
CA PRO A 53 2.21 3.51 -18.41
C PRO A 53 2.90 2.80 -17.24
N GLU A 54 2.15 1.93 -16.56
CA GLU A 54 2.63 1.15 -15.41
C GLU A 54 3.17 1.99 -14.24
N GLY A 55 2.76 3.25 -14.09
CA GLY A 55 3.33 4.16 -13.11
C GLY A 55 3.32 3.67 -11.66
N ARG A 56 2.30 2.91 -11.23
CA ARG A 56 2.31 2.32 -9.89
C ARG A 56 3.44 1.30 -9.64
N MET A 57 4.11 0.81 -10.66
CA MET A 57 5.32 -0.01 -10.50
C MET A 57 6.45 0.77 -9.79
N ALA A 58 6.37 2.09 -9.74
CA ALA A 58 7.25 2.91 -8.93
C ALA A 58 7.13 2.63 -7.41
N LEU A 59 6.09 1.91 -6.96
CA LEU A 59 5.94 1.44 -5.58
C LEU A 59 6.79 0.20 -5.25
N VAL A 60 7.37 -0.50 -6.24
CA VAL A 60 8.15 -1.74 -6.01
C VAL A 60 9.22 -1.59 -4.93
N PRO A 61 10.00 -0.49 -4.85
CA PRO A 61 10.97 -0.31 -3.76
C PRO A 61 10.33 -0.31 -2.36
N LEU A 62 9.06 0.11 -2.22
CA LEU A 62 8.36 0.14 -0.95
C LEU A 62 7.98 -1.25 -0.42
N LEU A 63 8.06 -2.30 -1.24
CA LEU A 63 7.96 -3.69 -0.77
C LEU A 63 9.10 -4.05 0.21
N LYS A 64 10.14 -3.21 0.31
CA LYS A 64 11.26 -3.35 1.25
C LYS A 64 11.37 -2.15 2.21
N ASP A 65 10.31 -1.35 2.34
CA ASP A 65 10.30 -0.21 3.28
C ASP A 65 10.52 -0.71 4.72
N GLU A 66 11.17 0.09 5.55
CA GLU A 66 11.41 -0.21 6.97
C GLU A 66 10.10 -0.38 7.76
N ASP A 67 9.02 0.27 7.31
CA ASP A 67 7.72 0.23 7.96
C ASP A 67 6.85 -0.90 7.42
N ASP A 68 6.47 -1.84 8.30
CA ASP A 68 5.64 -3.00 7.96
C ASP A 68 4.32 -2.57 7.29
N GLY A 69 3.71 -1.48 7.74
CA GLY A 69 2.47 -0.96 7.18
C GLY A 69 2.62 -0.47 5.75
N VAL A 70 3.73 0.22 5.46
CA VAL A 70 4.08 0.65 4.10
C VAL A 70 4.26 -0.56 3.18
N ARG A 71 4.98 -1.60 3.64
CA ARG A 71 5.14 -2.85 2.87
C ARG A 71 3.77 -3.49 2.54
N VAL A 72 2.87 -3.57 3.53
CA VAL A 72 1.54 -4.18 3.38
C VAL A 72 0.68 -3.48 2.33
N TYR A 73 0.57 -2.15 2.39
CA TYR A 73 -0.24 -1.41 1.43
C TYR A 73 0.42 -1.34 0.06
N ALA A 74 1.75 -1.24 -0.03
CA ALA A 74 2.45 -1.32 -1.31
C ALA A 74 2.17 -2.65 -2.01
N ALA A 75 2.25 -3.77 -1.27
CA ALA A 75 1.88 -5.09 -1.76
C ALA A 75 0.42 -5.16 -2.22
N ALA A 76 -0.52 -4.57 -1.48
CA ALA A 76 -1.93 -4.54 -1.88
C ALA A 76 -2.17 -3.80 -3.21
N TYR A 77 -1.59 -2.61 -3.40
CA TYR A 77 -1.70 -1.85 -4.65
C TYR A 77 -0.97 -2.49 -5.84
N LEU A 78 0.05 -3.31 -5.55
CA LEU A 78 0.82 -4.05 -6.55
C LEU A 78 0.26 -5.44 -6.85
N PHE A 79 -0.69 -5.97 -6.06
CA PHE A 79 -1.15 -7.36 -6.18
C PHE A 79 -1.64 -7.73 -7.59
N GLY A 80 -2.35 -6.84 -8.28
CA GLY A 80 -2.80 -7.09 -9.66
C GLY A 80 -1.69 -7.13 -10.72
N ARG A 81 -0.45 -6.76 -10.37
CA ARG A 81 0.72 -6.74 -11.25
C ARG A 81 1.81 -7.71 -10.79
N LEU A 82 1.97 -7.88 -9.48
CA LEU A 82 2.99 -8.67 -8.79
C LEU A 82 2.34 -9.50 -7.66
N PRO A 83 1.47 -10.47 -7.98
CA PRO A 83 0.71 -11.21 -6.97
C PRO A 83 1.58 -12.11 -6.10
N GLU A 84 2.66 -12.67 -6.63
CA GLU A 84 3.57 -13.55 -5.89
C GLU A 84 4.43 -12.76 -4.91
N GLU A 85 4.98 -11.62 -5.34
CA GLU A 85 5.77 -10.72 -4.50
C GLU A 85 4.91 -10.10 -3.40
N ALA A 86 3.68 -9.71 -3.72
CA ALA A 86 2.74 -9.19 -2.73
C ALA A 86 2.44 -10.22 -1.63
N ARG A 87 2.19 -11.49 -2.02
CA ARG A 87 1.99 -12.59 -1.06
C ARG A 87 3.23 -12.85 -0.22
N ALA A 88 4.42 -12.85 -0.82
CA ALA A 88 5.67 -13.05 -0.08
C ALA A 88 5.89 -11.96 0.98
N VAL A 89 5.61 -10.69 0.65
CA VAL A 89 5.68 -9.58 1.61
C VAL A 89 4.67 -9.77 2.74
N TRP A 90 3.45 -10.18 2.42
CA TRP A 90 2.44 -10.47 3.43
C TRP A 90 2.83 -11.65 4.35
N ASP A 91 3.46 -12.69 3.81
CA ASP A 91 3.98 -13.80 4.62
C ASP A 91 5.10 -13.35 5.56
N GLU A 92 6.03 -12.52 5.08
CA GLU A 92 7.09 -11.91 5.91
C GLU A 92 6.49 -11.08 7.05
N VAL A 93 5.53 -10.21 6.74
CA VAL A 93 4.87 -9.35 7.73
C VAL A 93 4.10 -10.20 8.74
N LEU A 94 3.40 -11.25 8.33
CA LEU A 94 2.72 -12.15 9.29
C LEU A 94 3.70 -12.86 10.23
N ALA A 95 4.90 -13.20 9.76
CA ALA A 95 5.87 -13.93 10.54
C ALA A 95 6.57 -13.05 11.61
N GLY A 96 6.68 -11.74 11.40
CA GLY A 96 7.56 -10.89 12.23
C GLY A 96 7.08 -9.48 12.55
N SER A 97 5.88 -9.08 12.11
CA SER A 97 5.42 -7.69 12.27
C SER A 97 5.34 -7.24 13.72
N LYS A 98 5.84 -6.03 13.96
CA LYS A 98 5.67 -5.33 15.24
C LYS A 98 4.44 -4.43 15.23
N HIS A 99 3.81 -4.26 14.08
CA HIS A 99 2.66 -3.39 13.90
C HIS A 99 1.35 -4.21 13.93
N PRO A 100 0.60 -4.23 15.06
CA PRO A 100 -0.56 -5.12 15.22
C PRO A 100 -1.64 -4.88 14.14
N SER A 101 -1.87 -3.64 13.74
CA SER A 101 -2.79 -3.33 12.65
C SER A 101 -2.30 -3.79 11.28
N ALA A 102 -0.99 -3.80 11.03
CA ALA A 102 -0.45 -4.28 9.76
C ALA A 102 -0.65 -5.80 9.66
N TYR A 103 -0.39 -6.51 10.77
CA TYR A 103 -0.72 -7.92 10.90
C TYR A 103 -2.20 -8.21 10.58
N LEU A 104 -3.14 -7.48 11.21
CA LEU A 104 -4.57 -7.68 11.00
C LEU A 104 -5.03 -7.37 9.56
N ASN A 105 -4.46 -6.32 8.96
CA ASN A 105 -4.74 -5.99 7.57
C ASN A 105 -4.25 -7.09 6.63
N VAL A 106 -3.05 -7.64 6.85
CA VAL A 106 -2.54 -8.75 6.03
C VAL A 106 -3.46 -9.97 6.10
N VAL A 107 -3.88 -10.37 7.29
CA VAL A 107 -4.82 -11.50 7.44
C VAL A 107 -6.07 -11.27 6.58
N SER A 108 -6.63 -10.06 6.66
CA SER A 108 -7.82 -9.69 5.90
C SER A 108 -7.56 -9.66 4.39
N PHE A 109 -6.46 -9.05 3.95
CA PHE A 109 -6.11 -8.94 2.54
C PHE A 109 -5.84 -10.29 1.91
N LYS A 110 -5.08 -11.17 2.57
CA LYS A 110 -4.82 -12.53 2.06
C LYS A 110 -6.11 -13.32 1.88
N VAL A 111 -7.00 -13.30 2.88
CA VAL A 111 -8.29 -14.00 2.80
C VAL A 111 -9.12 -13.51 1.61
N ILE A 112 -9.21 -12.20 1.42
CA ILE A 112 -9.98 -11.63 0.31
C ILE A 112 -9.30 -11.93 -1.03
N ALA A 113 -7.98 -11.74 -1.13
CA ALA A 113 -7.21 -11.95 -2.35
C ALA A 113 -7.22 -13.42 -2.81
N ASP A 114 -7.25 -14.38 -1.89
CA ASP A 114 -7.32 -15.81 -2.22
C ASP A 114 -8.74 -16.26 -2.56
N TRP A 115 -9.76 -15.66 -1.95
CA TRP A 115 -11.15 -16.02 -2.24
C TRP A 115 -11.72 -15.30 -3.48
N LYS A 116 -11.36 -14.03 -3.67
CA LYS A 116 -11.88 -13.12 -4.69
C LYS A 116 -10.79 -12.18 -5.21
N PRO A 117 -9.81 -12.69 -5.96
CA PRO A 117 -8.68 -11.90 -6.43
C PRO A 117 -9.11 -10.70 -7.29
N ASP A 118 -10.11 -10.85 -8.17
CA ASP A 118 -10.56 -9.76 -9.04
C ASP A 118 -11.23 -8.63 -8.27
N ASP A 119 -12.08 -8.95 -7.28
CA ASP A 119 -12.70 -7.94 -6.40
C ASP A 119 -11.64 -7.23 -5.55
N PHE A 120 -10.62 -7.96 -5.11
CA PHE A 120 -9.50 -7.39 -4.38
C PHE A 120 -8.71 -6.42 -5.27
N ILE A 121 -8.32 -6.84 -6.48
CA ILE A 121 -7.60 -5.98 -7.43
C ILE A 121 -8.39 -4.70 -7.70
N LYS A 122 -9.69 -4.83 -7.99
CA LYS A 122 -10.57 -3.69 -8.25
C LYS A 122 -10.67 -2.71 -7.08
N ALA A 123 -10.53 -3.18 -5.84
CA ALA A 123 -10.54 -2.29 -4.67
C ALA A 123 -9.28 -1.41 -4.58
N PHE A 124 -8.22 -1.74 -5.32
CA PHE A 124 -6.94 -1.03 -5.37
C PHE A 124 -6.61 -0.46 -6.76
N GLU A 125 -7.60 -0.37 -7.65
CA GLU A 125 -7.55 0.33 -8.95
C GLU A 125 -8.16 1.73 -8.88
#